data_AF-A0A8T2MNK3-F1
#
_entry.id   AF-A0A8T2MNK3-F1
#
_cell.length_a   1.000
_cell.length_b   1.000
_cell.length_c   1.000
_cell.angle_alpha   90.00
_cell.angle_beta   90.00
_cell.angle_gamma   90.00
#
_symmetry.space_group_name_H-M   'P 1'
#
loop_
_entity.id
_entity.type
_entity.pdbx_description
1 polymer ?
#
loop_
_entity_poly.entity_id
_entity_poly.type
_entity_poly.pdbx_seq_one_letter_code
_entity_poly.pdbx_strand_id
1 'polypeptide(L)'
;MASPAKQAKAESHTIVGYVHSVSPVKTSRRNVRYFEANLQTGREEYHRLVAFAVGKRTAFVQASQNDRAVKLANVKKSVSYSDPGGFDVICSNGSSLEVVEGVQFCRRDPSSMGQMTIGEVLRLGPRQRVGVVEVKILPEGTVSKVVAVDGVQCELKEFQICDRTGQTTLTLWDKQILAVQVSKSYRLAKLATRKSGDRTVLTSTPSTTLSEISAVGQPDSIEVRDDRQNTSMIRGIVNGVQIIGKHRCRRCHSNQEEFVTRASTHRCQRCKLLQRSTSFAVSYSGVLVLTSNGQDQSLSFTNSAICNYLKEKEMSESMKDVEAIEEHFLNIGQVDISVNGEGLIVSIQECAENELGGLVLEADFAGELHELSLEHEEVKH
;
A
#
# COMPACT_ATOMS: atom_id res chain seq x y z
N MET A 1 30.27 -33.14 -20.22
CA MET A 1 29.22 -33.63 -19.31
C MET A 1 29.23 -32.76 -18.07
N ALA A 2 28.34 -31.77 -17.99
CA ALA A 2 28.27 -30.85 -16.85
C ALA A 2 27.23 -31.35 -15.85
N SER A 3 27.67 -31.63 -14.62
CA SER A 3 26.81 -31.99 -13.49
C SER A 3 25.83 -30.87 -13.17
N PRO A 4 24.55 -31.17 -12.88
CA PRO A 4 23.60 -30.16 -12.46
C PRO A 4 23.96 -29.66 -11.06
N ALA A 5 24.09 -28.34 -10.94
CA ALA A 5 24.27 -27.63 -9.69
C ALA A 5 23.15 -28.01 -8.70
N LYS A 6 23.54 -28.42 -7.50
CA LYS A 6 22.65 -28.63 -6.34
C LYS A 6 21.78 -27.39 -6.15
N GLN A 7 20.49 -27.51 -6.46
CA GLN A 7 19.49 -26.54 -6.02
C GLN A 7 19.57 -26.43 -4.49
N ALA A 8 19.67 -25.19 -4.00
CA ALA A 8 19.67 -24.89 -2.57
C ALA A 8 18.49 -25.58 -1.88
N LYS A 9 18.80 -26.33 -0.81
CA LYS A 9 17.84 -27.12 -0.03
C LYS A 9 16.85 -26.16 0.61
N ALA A 10 15.63 -26.09 0.08
CA ALA A 10 14.55 -25.28 0.66
C ALA A 10 14.30 -25.77 2.10
N GLU A 11 14.39 -24.85 3.07
CA GLU A 11 14.16 -25.16 4.49
C GLU A 11 12.79 -25.82 4.67
N SER A 12 12.81 -27.11 5.03
CA SER A 12 11.61 -27.91 5.26
C SER A 12 11.02 -27.56 6.62
N HIS A 13 9.92 -26.82 6.64
CA HIS A 13 9.22 -26.49 7.87
C HIS A 13 8.16 -27.55 8.19
N THR A 14 7.92 -27.76 9.49
CA THR A 14 6.84 -28.62 9.99
C THR A 14 5.89 -27.78 10.85
N ILE A 15 4.59 -27.93 10.65
CA ILE A 15 3.55 -27.16 11.34
C ILE A 15 2.44 -28.11 11.79
N VAL A 16 1.93 -27.94 13.00
CA VAL A 16 0.84 -28.74 13.56
C VAL A 16 -0.36 -27.85 13.85
N GLY A 17 -1.57 -28.32 13.56
CA GLY A 17 -2.78 -27.56 13.82
C GLY A 17 -4.08 -28.20 13.34
N TYR A 18 -5.20 -27.53 13.57
CA TYR A 18 -6.51 -27.93 13.05
C TYR A 18 -6.80 -27.25 11.71
N VAL A 19 -7.37 -28.00 10.77
CA VAL A 19 -7.75 -27.47 9.45
C VAL A 19 -9.21 -27.04 9.50
N HIS A 20 -9.49 -25.85 8.97
CA HIS A 20 -10.83 -25.28 8.84
C HIS A 20 -11.09 -24.76 7.43
N SER A 21 -12.36 -24.69 7.05
CA SER A 21 -12.86 -23.96 5.87
C SER A 21 -12.14 -24.29 4.56
N VAL A 22 -12.01 -25.59 4.25
CA VAL A 22 -11.34 -26.07 3.03
C VAL A 22 -12.13 -25.66 1.78
N SER A 23 -11.54 -24.84 0.93
CA SER A 23 -12.19 -24.31 -0.26
C SER A 23 -12.37 -25.38 -1.36
N PRO A 24 -13.27 -25.15 -2.33
CA PRO A 24 -13.23 -25.85 -3.61
C PRO A 24 -11.88 -25.66 -4.31
N VAL A 25 -11.56 -26.55 -5.26
CA VAL A 25 -10.36 -26.41 -6.09
C VAL A 25 -10.53 -25.21 -7.01
N LYS A 26 -9.62 -24.26 -6.89
CA LYS A 26 -9.51 -23.06 -7.72
C LYS A 26 -8.42 -23.26 -8.76
N THR A 27 -8.54 -22.55 -9.87
CA THR A 27 -7.50 -22.49 -10.89
C THR A 27 -6.90 -21.09 -10.87
N SER A 28 -5.58 -21.01 -10.67
CA SER A 28 -4.88 -19.73 -10.67
C SER A 28 -4.86 -19.15 -12.08
N ARG A 29 -4.54 -17.85 -12.17
CA ARG A 29 -4.38 -17.16 -13.47
C ARG A 29 -3.26 -17.73 -14.33
N ARG A 30 -2.37 -18.56 -13.77
CA ARG A 30 -1.30 -19.29 -14.47
C ARG A 30 -1.70 -20.74 -14.80
N ASN A 31 -2.99 -21.05 -14.74
CA ASN A 31 -3.56 -22.38 -14.96
C ASN A 31 -3.07 -23.47 -13.98
N VAL A 32 -2.56 -23.08 -12.81
CA VAL A 32 -2.17 -24.01 -11.74
C VAL A 32 -3.35 -24.20 -10.81
N ARG A 33 -3.74 -25.45 -10.55
CA ARG A 33 -4.83 -25.80 -9.63
C ARG A 33 -4.36 -25.77 -8.18
N TYR A 34 -5.17 -25.22 -7.30
CA TYR A 34 -4.88 -25.11 -5.88
C TYR A 34 -6.17 -25.05 -5.05
N PHE A 35 -6.09 -25.25 -3.74
CA PHE A 35 -7.18 -24.96 -2.81
C PHE A 35 -6.64 -24.22 -1.59
N GLU A 36 -7.53 -23.59 -0.85
CA GLU A 36 -7.20 -22.80 0.34
C GLU A 36 -7.87 -23.43 1.57
N ALA A 37 -7.25 -23.27 2.74
CA ALA A 37 -7.84 -23.59 4.02
C ALA A 37 -7.33 -22.59 5.08
N ASN A 38 -7.93 -22.60 6.26
CA ASN A 38 -7.39 -21.92 7.43
C ASN A 38 -6.80 -22.98 8.37
N LEU A 39 -5.60 -22.75 8.87
CA LEU A 39 -4.90 -23.65 9.78
C LEU A 39 -4.80 -22.99 11.16
N GLN A 40 -5.45 -23.56 12.16
CA GLN A 40 -5.35 -23.12 13.54
C GLN A 40 -4.10 -23.74 14.19
N THR A 41 -3.11 -22.94 14.55
CA THR A 41 -1.83 -23.37 15.14
C THR A 41 -1.71 -23.05 16.64
N GLY A 42 -2.69 -22.34 17.19
CA GLY A 42 -2.78 -22.03 18.62
C GLY A 42 -4.23 -21.77 19.05
N ARG A 43 -4.45 -21.36 20.31
CA ARG A 43 -5.80 -21.08 20.84
C ARG A 43 -6.56 -20.03 20.03
N GLU A 44 -5.85 -19.01 19.55
CA GLU A 44 -6.40 -17.90 18.77
C GLU A 44 -5.50 -17.53 17.58
N GLU A 45 -4.64 -18.46 17.14
CA GLU A 45 -3.71 -18.23 16.04
C GLU A 45 -4.11 -19.05 14.81
N TYR A 46 -4.34 -18.35 13.71
CA TYR A 46 -4.80 -18.92 12.45
C TYR A 46 -3.86 -18.51 11.32
N HIS A 47 -3.61 -19.41 10.37
CA HIS A 47 -2.80 -19.14 9.20
C HIS A 47 -3.58 -19.48 7.94
N ARG A 48 -3.44 -18.67 6.91
CA ARG A 48 -3.92 -19.06 5.60
C ARG A 48 -3.03 -20.17 5.05
N LEU A 49 -3.65 -21.27 4.66
CA LEU A 49 -3.00 -22.40 4.01
C LEU A 49 -3.37 -22.41 2.53
N VAL A 50 -2.37 -22.47 1.66
CA VAL A 50 -2.53 -22.61 0.21
C VAL A 50 -1.89 -23.92 -0.24
N ALA A 51 -2.69 -24.84 -0.74
CA ALA A 51 -2.24 -26.16 -1.17
C ALA A 51 -2.30 -26.32 -2.69
N PHE A 52 -1.14 -26.54 -3.29
CA PHE A 52 -0.99 -26.91 -4.70
C PHE A 52 -1.11 -28.44 -4.92
N ALA A 53 -1.05 -29.23 -3.84
CA ALA A 53 -1.24 -30.67 -3.85
C ALA A 53 -2.73 -31.06 -3.91
N VAL A 54 -3.38 -30.82 -5.05
CA VAL A 54 -4.83 -31.05 -5.23
C VAL A 54 -5.26 -32.48 -4.88
N GLY A 55 -4.41 -33.48 -5.14
CA GLY A 55 -4.67 -34.88 -4.79
C GLY A 55 -4.84 -35.12 -3.28
N LYS A 56 -4.34 -34.22 -2.43
CA LYS A 56 -4.45 -34.33 -0.97
C LYS A 56 -5.71 -33.64 -0.42
N ARG A 57 -6.51 -32.97 -1.24
CA ARG A 57 -7.69 -32.20 -0.79
C ARG A 57 -8.66 -33.03 0.05
N THR A 58 -8.92 -34.28 -0.36
CA THR A 58 -9.84 -35.17 0.38
C THR A 58 -9.37 -35.39 1.82
N ALA A 59 -8.06 -35.56 2.03
CA ALA A 59 -7.49 -35.70 3.37
C ALA A 59 -7.65 -34.41 4.21
N PHE A 60 -7.49 -33.23 3.61
CA PHE A 60 -7.76 -31.95 4.29
C PHE A 60 -9.25 -31.79 4.66
N VAL A 61 -10.15 -32.18 3.75
CA VAL A 61 -11.61 -32.14 4.03
C VAL A 61 -11.97 -33.09 5.15
N GLN A 62 -11.46 -34.32 5.12
CA GLN A 62 -11.69 -35.32 6.18
C GLN A 62 -11.13 -34.86 7.51
N ALA A 63 -9.90 -34.31 7.55
CA ALA A 63 -9.32 -33.77 8.78
C ALA A 63 -10.17 -32.62 9.36
N SER A 64 -10.69 -31.75 8.48
CA SER A 64 -11.54 -30.62 8.87
C SER A 64 -12.94 -31.03 9.35
N GLN A 65 -13.49 -32.13 8.82
CA GLN A 65 -14.82 -32.66 9.18
C GLN A 65 -14.78 -33.56 10.42
N ASN A 66 -13.68 -34.30 10.61
CA ASN A 66 -13.50 -35.21 11.74
C ASN A 66 -12.86 -34.52 12.96
N ASP A 67 -12.68 -33.20 12.92
CA ASP A 67 -12.06 -32.40 13.97
C ASP A 67 -10.71 -32.94 14.44
N ARG A 68 -9.91 -33.44 13.48
CA ARG A 68 -8.60 -34.02 13.76
C ARG A 68 -7.49 -33.01 13.50
N ALA A 69 -6.54 -32.94 14.42
CA ALA A 69 -5.33 -32.18 14.23
C ALA A 69 -4.44 -32.86 13.19
N VAL A 70 -3.72 -32.05 12.42
CA VAL A 70 -2.79 -32.52 11.38
C VAL A 70 -1.40 -31.94 11.60
N LYS A 71 -0.40 -32.74 11.28
CA LYS A 71 0.99 -32.35 11.11
C LYS A 71 1.28 -32.25 9.62
N LEU A 72 1.67 -31.06 9.20
CA LEU A 72 2.10 -30.76 7.84
C LEU A 72 3.61 -30.68 7.82
N ALA A 73 4.27 -31.56 7.08
CA ALA A 73 5.73 -31.53 6.90
C ALA A 73 6.11 -31.09 5.48
N ASN A 74 7.35 -30.60 5.32
CA ASN A 74 7.87 -30.05 4.07
C ASN A 74 6.98 -28.92 3.50
N VAL A 75 6.52 -28.02 4.38
CA VAL A 75 5.77 -26.82 3.97
C VAL A 75 6.71 -25.63 3.82
N LYS A 76 6.32 -24.66 2.99
CA LYS A 76 6.99 -23.36 2.88
C LYS A 76 6.21 -22.31 3.65
N LYS A 77 6.91 -21.43 4.36
CA LYS A 77 6.34 -20.22 4.95
C LYS A 77 6.55 -19.05 4.00
N SER A 78 5.52 -18.26 3.77
CA SER A 78 5.56 -17.03 2.98
C SER A 78 5.04 -15.89 3.84
N VAL A 79 5.51 -14.66 3.64
CA VAL A 79 4.97 -13.50 4.37
C VAL A 79 3.47 -13.40 4.14
N SER A 80 2.70 -13.17 5.20
CA SER A 80 1.24 -13.04 5.10
C SER A 80 0.84 -11.61 4.76
N TYR A 81 -0.06 -11.43 3.80
CA TYR A 81 -0.69 -10.12 3.57
C TYR A 81 -1.62 -9.71 4.71
N SER A 82 -2.11 -10.68 5.49
CA SER A 82 -2.97 -10.46 6.65
C SER A 82 -2.19 -10.09 7.92
N ASP A 83 -0.86 -10.18 7.90
CA ASP A 83 0.00 -9.84 9.03
C ASP A 83 1.45 -9.72 8.53
N PRO A 84 2.02 -8.50 8.39
CA PRO A 84 3.40 -8.31 7.96
C PRO A 84 4.44 -9.06 8.80
N GLY A 85 4.16 -9.31 10.08
CA GLY A 85 5.00 -10.12 10.98
C GLY A 85 4.64 -11.62 11.00
N GLY A 86 3.59 -12.01 10.28
CA GLY A 86 3.08 -13.37 10.21
C GLY A 86 3.44 -14.09 8.91
N PHE A 87 3.02 -15.35 8.82
CA PHE A 87 3.27 -16.17 7.63
C PHE A 87 2.03 -16.95 7.16
N ASP A 88 1.90 -17.09 5.85
CA ASP A 88 1.03 -18.03 5.17
C ASP A 88 1.75 -19.38 4.98
N VAL A 89 1.01 -20.48 5.01
CA VAL A 89 1.53 -21.84 4.84
C VAL A 89 1.28 -22.33 3.43
N ILE A 90 2.34 -22.66 2.70
CA ILE A 90 2.25 -23.18 1.33
C ILE A 90 2.58 -24.67 1.32
N CYS A 91 1.59 -25.48 0.94
CA CYS A 91 1.71 -26.92 0.74
C CYS A 91 1.95 -27.23 -0.74
N SER A 92 3.09 -27.85 -1.03
CA SER A 92 3.46 -28.32 -2.36
C SER A 92 3.17 -29.82 -2.53
N ASN A 93 3.40 -30.39 -3.71
CA ASN A 93 3.21 -31.83 -3.94
C ASN A 93 4.05 -32.69 -2.98
N GLY A 94 5.24 -32.22 -2.60
CA GLY A 94 6.14 -32.90 -1.66
C GLY A 94 5.78 -32.74 -0.18
N SER A 95 4.77 -31.93 0.16
CA SER A 95 4.34 -31.72 1.55
C SER A 95 3.49 -32.89 2.05
N SER A 96 3.80 -33.50 3.18
CA SER A 96 2.97 -34.57 3.76
C SER A 96 1.94 -34.02 4.74
N LEU A 97 0.83 -34.75 4.90
CA LEU A 97 -0.20 -34.50 5.90
C LEU A 97 -0.39 -35.79 6.69
N GLU A 98 -0.18 -35.71 7.99
CA GLU A 98 -0.38 -36.80 8.94
C GLU A 98 -1.37 -36.35 10.01
N VAL A 99 -2.30 -37.22 10.40
CA VAL A 99 -3.19 -36.95 11.53
C VAL A 99 -2.41 -37.19 12.83
N VAL A 100 -2.49 -36.25 13.77
CA VAL A 100 -1.80 -36.34 15.05
C VAL A 100 -2.77 -36.16 16.21
N GLU A 101 -2.43 -36.78 17.34
CA GLU A 101 -3.14 -36.63 18.61
C GLU A 101 -2.28 -35.83 19.60
N GLY A 102 -2.90 -35.22 20.62
CA GLY A 102 -2.18 -34.54 21.69
C GLY A 102 -1.75 -33.08 21.42
N VAL A 103 -2.50 -32.33 20.61
CA VAL A 103 -2.27 -30.88 20.45
C VAL A 103 -2.70 -30.13 21.72
N GLN A 104 -1.90 -29.17 22.17
CA GLN A 104 -2.10 -28.45 23.45
C GLN A 104 -3.24 -27.41 23.45
N PHE A 105 -4.05 -27.34 22.40
CA PHE A 105 -5.16 -26.41 22.29
C PHE A 105 -6.36 -27.07 21.60
N CYS A 106 -7.56 -26.64 21.96
CA CYS A 106 -8.79 -27.14 21.36
C CYS A 106 -9.06 -26.48 20.01
N ARG A 107 -9.71 -27.25 19.12
CA ARG A 107 -10.29 -26.73 17.88
C ARG A 107 -11.29 -25.62 18.19
N ARG A 108 -11.14 -24.46 17.55
CA ARG A 108 -12.08 -23.34 17.63
C ARG A 108 -12.36 -22.86 16.21
N ASP A 109 -13.64 -22.79 15.84
CA ASP A 109 -13.99 -22.39 14.49
C ASP A 109 -13.60 -20.92 14.22
N PRO A 110 -13.10 -20.62 13.00
CA PRO A 110 -12.80 -19.26 12.60
C PRO A 110 -14.09 -18.41 12.57
N SER A 111 -13.94 -17.11 12.78
CA SER A 111 -15.05 -16.15 12.82
C SER A 111 -15.93 -16.22 11.58
N SER A 112 -17.24 -16.00 11.76
CA SER A 112 -18.21 -16.07 10.66
C SER A 112 -17.94 -14.99 9.61
N MET A 113 -18.24 -15.29 8.35
CA MET A 113 -18.11 -14.35 7.23
C MET A 113 -19.28 -13.34 7.15
N GLY A 114 -20.04 -13.16 8.24
CA GLY A 114 -21.18 -12.26 8.31
C GLY A 114 -20.78 -10.78 8.43
N GLN A 115 -21.80 -9.91 8.54
CA GLN A 115 -21.58 -8.53 8.93
C GLN A 115 -21.18 -8.47 10.41
N MET A 116 -20.17 -7.68 10.72
CA MET A 116 -19.62 -7.50 12.05
C MET A 116 -19.49 -6.01 12.38
N THR A 117 -19.59 -5.69 13.66
CA THR A 117 -19.29 -4.37 14.23
C THR A 117 -17.83 -4.31 14.70
N ILE A 118 -17.29 -3.10 14.90
CA ILE A 118 -15.92 -2.92 15.40
C ILE A 118 -15.77 -3.52 16.80
N GLY A 119 -16.76 -3.39 17.67
CA GLY A 119 -16.76 -3.98 19.00
C GLY A 119 -16.65 -5.51 19.00
N GLU A 120 -17.23 -6.19 18.00
CA GLU A 120 -17.08 -7.62 17.81
C GLU A 120 -15.70 -7.97 17.22
N VAL A 121 -15.22 -7.20 16.26
CA VAL A 121 -13.88 -7.36 15.66
C VAL A 121 -12.78 -7.25 16.72
N LEU A 122 -12.91 -6.34 17.68
CA LEU A 122 -11.93 -6.15 18.76
C LEU A 122 -11.79 -7.38 19.67
N ARG A 123 -12.81 -8.25 19.73
CA ARG A 123 -12.78 -9.50 20.51
C ARG A 123 -12.17 -10.68 19.74
N LEU A 124 -11.85 -10.48 18.47
CA LEU A 124 -11.25 -11.52 17.65
C LEU A 124 -9.75 -11.65 17.93
N GLY A 125 -9.27 -12.90 17.86
CA GLY A 125 -7.85 -13.20 17.79
C GLY A 125 -7.20 -12.72 16.48
N PRO A 126 -5.87 -12.72 16.39
CA PRO A 126 -5.16 -12.39 15.17
C PRO A 126 -5.47 -13.36 14.03
N ARG A 127 -5.35 -12.87 12.80
CA ARG A 127 -5.47 -13.62 11.54
C ARG A 127 -6.83 -14.29 11.32
N GLN A 128 -7.85 -13.80 12.01
CA GLN A 128 -9.23 -14.16 11.74
C GLN A 128 -9.73 -13.46 10.48
N ARG A 129 -10.60 -14.13 9.73
CA ARG A 129 -11.27 -13.51 8.60
C ARG A 129 -12.46 -12.70 9.11
N VAL A 130 -12.57 -11.49 8.62
CA VAL A 130 -13.69 -10.60 8.91
C VAL A 130 -14.52 -10.45 7.65
N GLY A 131 -15.81 -10.77 7.77
CA GLY A 131 -16.76 -10.84 6.67
C GLY A 131 -17.02 -9.49 6.03
N VAL A 132 -17.89 -8.70 6.63
CA VAL A 132 -18.25 -7.34 6.20
C VAL A 132 -18.23 -6.41 7.42
N VAL A 133 -17.62 -5.24 7.30
CA VAL A 133 -17.67 -4.16 8.30
C VAL A 133 -18.02 -2.85 7.61
N GLU A 134 -18.80 -2.02 8.27
CA GLU A 134 -19.17 -0.69 7.79
C GLU A 134 -18.54 0.34 8.73
N VAL A 135 -17.66 1.17 8.18
CA VAL A 135 -16.77 2.00 8.99
C VAL A 135 -16.63 3.40 8.41
N LYS A 136 -16.46 4.38 9.28
CA LYS A 136 -16.04 5.74 8.92
C LYS A 136 -14.53 5.84 9.07
N ILE A 137 -13.87 6.45 8.09
CA ILE A 137 -12.44 6.77 8.16
C ILE A 137 -12.28 8.10 8.89
N LEU A 138 -11.49 8.10 9.95
CA LEU A 138 -11.21 9.30 10.73
C LEU A 138 -10.04 10.09 10.10
N PRO A 139 -10.04 11.43 10.23
CA PRO A 139 -9.00 12.28 9.67
C PRO A 139 -7.65 12.19 10.38
N GLU A 140 -7.68 11.83 11.65
CA GLU A 140 -6.49 11.73 12.47
C GLU A 140 -5.96 10.29 12.49
N GLY A 141 -4.68 10.14 12.80
CA GLY A 141 -4.12 8.81 13.04
C GLY A 141 -3.67 8.04 11.79
N THR A 142 -3.35 8.74 10.69
CA THR A 142 -2.97 8.13 9.41
C THR A 142 -1.45 8.04 9.28
N VAL A 143 -0.91 6.82 9.17
CA VAL A 143 0.55 6.57 9.10
C VAL A 143 0.88 5.69 7.90
N SER A 144 1.78 6.15 7.03
CA SER A 144 2.35 5.32 5.96
C SER A 144 3.64 4.63 6.43
N LYS A 145 3.86 3.39 5.99
CA LYS A 145 5.06 2.59 6.18
C LYS A 145 5.41 1.88 4.87
N VAL A 146 6.66 1.50 4.70
CA VAL A 146 7.10 0.66 3.57
C VAL A 146 7.54 -0.69 4.09
N VAL A 147 6.98 -1.77 3.51
CA VAL A 147 7.27 -3.15 3.90
C VAL A 147 7.72 -3.96 2.69
N ALA A 148 8.84 -4.66 2.81
CA ALA A 148 9.32 -5.57 1.78
C ALA A 148 8.55 -6.91 1.83
N VAL A 149 7.81 -7.22 0.76
CA VAL A 149 7.09 -8.49 0.58
C VAL A 149 7.67 -9.20 -0.65
N ASP A 150 8.24 -10.40 -0.46
CA ASP A 150 8.90 -11.19 -1.52
C ASP A 150 9.95 -10.38 -2.32
N GLY A 151 10.70 -9.50 -1.64
CA GLY A 151 11.71 -8.63 -2.24
C GLY A 151 11.15 -7.39 -2.95
N VAL A 152 9.84 -7.16 -2.90
CA VAL A 152 9.17 -5.97 -3.44
C VAL A 152 8.77 -5.04 -2.30
N GLN A 153 9.20 -3.79 -2.37
CA GLN A 153 8.73 -2.75 -1.45
C GLN A 153 7.28 -2.40 -1.74
N CYS A 154 6.41 -2.56 -0.73
CA CYS A 154 4.99 -2.27 -0.78
C CYS A 154 4.64 -1.21 0.26
N GLU A 155 3.73 -0.29 -0.11
CA GLU A 155 3.23 0.69 0.83
C GLU A 155 2.12 0.09 1.69
N LEU A 156 2.24 0.31 2.99
CA LEU A 156 1.28 -0.06 4.01
C LEU A 156 0.81 1.20 4.73
N LYS A 157 -0.48 1.54 4.61
CA LYS A 157 -1.03 2.74 5.27
C LYS A 157 -2.04 2.36 6.34
N GLU A 158 -1.84 2.87 7.53
CA GLU A 158 -2.70 2.73 8.70
C GLU A 158 -3.68 3.91 8.74
N PHE A 159 -4.95 3.63 8.98
CA PHE A 159 -6.05 4.60 9.10
C PHE A 159 -6.78 4.34 10.41
N GLN A 160 -7.22 5.37 11.12
CA GLN A 160 -8.18 5.19 12.20
C GLN A 160 -9.59 5.07 11.64
N ILE A 161 -10.33 4.10 12.15
CA ILE A 161 -11.69 3.81 11.71
C ILE A 161 -12.61 3.60 12.90
N CYS A 162 -13.87 3.96 12.74
CA CYS A 162 -14.88 3.76 13.77
C CYS A 162 -16.24 3.34 13.21
N ASP A 163 -17.05 2.75 14.08
CA ASP A 163 -18.49 2.61 13.92
C ASP A 163 -19.18 3.02 15.24
N ARG A 164 -20.49 2.77 15.39
CA ARG A 164 -21.23 3.08 16.64
C ARG A 164 -20.75 2.30 17.86
N THR A 165 -20.04 1.19 17.67
CA THR A 165 -19.67 0.25 18.73
C THR A 165 -18.23 0.42 19.21
N GLY A 166 -17.37 1.07 18.42
CA GLY A 166 -16.01 1.35 18.82
C GLY A 166 -15.12 1.89 17.71
N GLN A 167 -13.83 1.97 18.04
CA GLN A 167 -12.77 2.49 17.19
C GLN A 167 -11.63 1.47 17.11
N THR A 168 -11.02 1.35 15.94
CA THR A 168 -9.81 0.54 15.72
C THR A 168 -8.96 1.11 14.58
N THR A 169 -7.84 0.48 14.27
CA THR A 169 -6.98 0.82 13.14
C THR A 169 -7.24 -0.12 11.98
N LEU A 170 -7.30 0.43 10.76
CA LEU A 170 -7.36 -0.31 9.50
C LEU A 170 -6.07 -0.12 8.73
N THR A 171 -5.51 -1.22 8.23
CA THR A 171 -4.30 -1.18 7.42
C THR A 171 -4.59 -1.56 5.97
N LEU A 172 -4.26 -0.67 5.03
CA LEU A 172 -4.49 -0.85 3.61
C LEU A 172 -3.17 -0.99 2.84
N TRP A 173 -3.15 -1.89 1.85
CA TRP A 173 -2.00 -2.13 0.99
C TRP A 173 -2.15 -1.42 -0.38
N ASP A 174 -1.08 -0.77 -0.84
CA ASP A 174 -0.88 -0.23 -2.19
C ASP A 174 -2.16 0.37 -2.82
N LYS A 175 -2.79 -0.38 -3.74
CA LYS A 175 -3.95 0.04 -4.54
C LYS A 175 -5.19 0.37 -3.71
N GLN A 176 -5.32 -0.24 -2.53
CA GLN A 176 -6.49 -0.05 -1.67
C GLN A 176 -6.40 1.27 -0.91
N ILE A 177 -5.18 1.78 -0.71
CA ILE A 177 -4.93 3.08 -0.08
C ILE A 177 -5.59 4.20 -0.91
N LEU A 178 -5.40 4.17 -2.22
CA LEU A 178 -5.91 5.20 -3.15
C LEU A 178 -7.42 5.17 -3.36
N ALA A 179 -8.10 4.12 -2.91
CA ALA A 179 -9.55 3.93 -3.04
C ALA A 179 -10.33 4.52 -1.85
N VAL A 180 -9.62 4.96 -0.80
CA VAL A 180 -10.21 5.45 0.44
C VAL A 180 -9.89 6.92 0.62
N GLN A 181 -10.89 7.68 1.08
CA GLN A 181 -10.77 9.07 1.44
C GLN A 181 -11.12 9.25 2.91
N VAL A 182 -10.39 10.15 3.54
CA VAL A 182 -10.61 10.58 4.92
C VAL A 182 -12.02 11.17 5.08
N SER A 183 -12.61 11.00 6.26
CA SER A 183 -13.95 11.50 6.63
C SER A 183 -15.12 10.85 5.88
N LYS A 184 -14.86 9.89 4.99
CA LYS A 184 -15.87 9.12 4.28
C LYS A 184 -16.16 7.77 4.93
N SER A 185 -17.30 7.19 4.57
CA SER A 185 -17.77 5.90 5.08
C SER A 185 -17.65 4.81 4.01
N TYR A 186 -17.21 3.63 4.42
CA TYR A 186 -16.98 2.49 3.54
C TYR A 186 -17.54 1.21 4.12
N ARG A 187 -18.11 0.39 3.24
CA ARG A 187 -18.35 -1.02 3.46
C ARG A 187 -17.13 -1.79 2.96
N LEU A 188 -16.45 -2.46 3.88
CA LEU A 188 -15.25 -3.25 3.64
C LEU A 188 -15.59 -4.72 3.83
N ALA A 189 -15.11 -5.58 2.93
CA ALA A 189 -15.31 -7.02 3.08
C ALA A 189 -14.03 -7.82 2.84
N LYS A 190 -13.99 -9.04 3.40
CA LYS A 190 -12.86 -9.96 3.32
C LYS A 190 -11.58 -9.36 3.91
N LEU A 191 -11.72 -8.72 5.06
CA LEU A 191 -10.60 -8.23 5.85
C LEU A 191 -10.02 -9.37 6.70
N ALA A 192 -8.87 -9.12 7.29
CA ALA A 192 -8.30 -9.97 8.32
C ALA A 192 -7.99 -9.14 9.57
N THR A 193 -7.98 -9.79 10.74
CA THR A 193 -7.46 -9.19 11.96
C THR A 193 -5.96 -9.40 12.07
N ARG A 194 -5.25 -8.48 12.72
CA ARG A 194 -3.87 -8.65 13.19
C ARG A 194 -3.75 -8.05 14.59
N LYS A 195 -2.70 -8.41 15.33
CA LYS A 195 -2.37 -7.73 16.59
C LYS A 195 -1.37 -6.61 16.34
N SER A 196 -1.61 -5.45 16.94
CA SER A 196 -0.65 -4.34 17.03
C SER A 196 -0.52 -3.98 18.52
N GLY A 197 0.56 -4.46 19.14
CA GLY A 197 0.63 -4.56 20.60
C GLY A 197 -0.51 -5.44 21.14
N ASP A 198 -1.24 -4.95 22.14
CA ASP A 198 -2.39 -5.65 22.73
C ASP A 198 -3.72 -5.39 22.02
N ARG A 199 -3.75 -4.53 21.00
CA ARG A 199 -4.97 -4.18 20.26
C ARG A 199 -5.14 -5.04 19.01
N THR A 200 -6.35 -5.54 18.80
CA THR A 200 -6.76 -6.14 17.53
C THR A 200 -7.08 -5.05 16.52
N VAL A 201 -6.40 -5.08 15.38
CA VAL A 201 -6.57 -4.12 14.29
C VAL A 201 -6.94 -4.85 13.00
N LEU A 202 -7.56 -4.14 12.07
CA LEU A 202 -7.96 -4.68 10.77
C LEU A 202 -6.86 -4.47 9.75
N THR A 203 -6.72 -5.43 8.84
CA THR A 203 -5.87 -5.30 7.66
C THR A 203 -6.56 -5.84 6.43
N SER A 204 -6.28 -5.19 5.31
CA SER A 204 -6.73 -5.63 4.01
C SER A 204 -5.97 -6.85 3.52
N THR A 205 -6.63 -7.61 2.65
CA THR A 205 -6.11 -8.77 1.94
C THR A 205 -6.14 -8.50 0.43
N PRO A 206 -5.45 -9.29 -0.40
CA PRO A 206 -5.54 -9.17 -1.87
C PRO A 206 -6.97 -9.31 -2.43
N SER A 207 -7.86 -9.93 -1.65
CA SER A 207 -9.27 -10.15 -1.98
C SER A 207 -10.23 -9.14 -1.36
N THR A 208 -9.73 -8.20 -0.56
CA THR A 208 -10.56 -7.18 0.09
C THR A 208 -11.24 -6.30 -0.95
N THR A 209 -12.53 -6.07 -0.72
CA THR A 209 -13.37 -5.19 -1.52
C THR A 209 -13.79 -3.99 -0.69
N LEU A 210 -13.79 -2.82 -1.31
CA LEU A 210 -14.17 -1.55 -0.70
C LEU A 210 -15.28 -0.94 -1.55
N SER A 211 -16.35 -0.47 -0.90
CA SER A 211 -17.42 0.31 -1.53
C SER A 211 -17.79 1.47 -0.62
N GLU A 212 -17.77 2.68 -1.15
CA GLU A 212 -18.25 3.87 -0.45
C GLU A 212 -19.74 3.73 -0.13
N ILE A 213 -20.13 4.14 1.08
CA ILE A 213 -21.51 4.08 1.57
C ILE A 213 -21.89 5.42 2.20
N SER A 214 -23.18 5.58 2.48
CA SER A 214 -23.67 6.68 3.30
C SER A 214 -23.06 6.64 4.71
N ALA A 215 -23.11 7.78 5.40
CA ALA A 215 -22.48 7.95 6.70
C ALA A 215 -22.92 6.87 7.70
N VAL A 216 -21.95 6.14 8.25
CA VAL A 216 -22.15 5.32 9.44
C VAL A 216 -22.01 6.17 10.70
N GLY A 217 -22.71 5.75 11.77
CA GLY A 217 -22.57 6.40 13.06
C GLY A 217 -21.17 6.24 13.64
N GLN A 218 -20.84 7.10 14.59
CA GLN A 218 -19.57 7.10 15.34
C GLN A 218 -19.89 6.92 16.83
N PRO A 219 -18.93 6.47 17.66
CA PRO A 219 -19.14 6.34 19.09
C PRO A 219 -19.15 7.72 19.76
N ASP A 220 -19.76 7.81 20.94
CA ASP A 220 -19.89 9.09 21.69
C ASP A 220 -18.54 9.67 22.12
N SER A 221 -17.52 8.80 22.28
CA SER A 221 -16.14 9.20 22.50
C SER A 221 -15.24 8.57 21.43
N ILE A 222 -14.43 9.39 20.79
CA ILE A 222 -13.40 8.98 19.83
C ILE A 222 -12.05 9.24 20.50
N GLU A 223 -11.22 8.21 20.59
CA GLU A 223 -9.83 8.37 21.00
C GLU A 223 -9.09 9.09 19.88
N VAL A 224 -8.79 10.38 20.11
CA VAL A 224 -7.90 11.15 19.24
C VAL A 224 -6.49 10.62 19.44
N ARG A 225 -5.94 9.96 18.42
CA ARG A 225 -4.51 9.70 18.36
C ARG A 225 -3.82 10.96 17.84
N ASP A 226 -3.05 11.60 18.71
CA ASP A 226 -2.22 12.73 18.34
C ASP A 226 -0.98 12.26 17.55
N ASP A 227 -1.20 11.92 16.29
CA ASP A 227 -0.11 11.57 15.37
C ASP A 227 0.71 12.80 14.94
N ARG A 228 0.32 14.04 15.33
CA ARG A 228 1.13 15.25 15.07
C ARG A 228 2.48 15.20 15.78
N GLN A 229 2.64 14.33 16.78
CA GLN A 229 3.93 14.09 17.42
C GLN A 229 4.92 13.33 16.52
N ASN A 230 4.45 12.70 15.43
CA ASN A 230 5.27 11.84 14.57
C ASN A 230 5.38 12.34 13.13
N THR A 231 4.80 13.51 12.82
CA THR A 231 4.96 14.18 11.53
C THR A 231 5.62 15.55 11.70
N SER A 232 6.74 15.76 11.03
CA SER A 232 7.42 17.05 10.94
C SER A 232 7.05 17.75 9.64
N MET A 233 6.74 19.03 9.71
CA MET A 233 6.58 19.87 8.52
C MET A 233 7.94 20.47 8.15
N ILE A 234 8.34 20.28 6.91
CA ILE A 234 9.59 20.79 6.35
C ILE A 234 9.22 21.72 5.20
N ARG A 235 9.64 22.98 5.31
CA ARG A 235 9.53 23.97 4.24
C ARG A 235 10.87 24.07 3.52
N GLY A 236 10.87 23.95 2.20
CA GLY A 236 12.12 24.01 1.43
C GLY A 236 11.92 24.17 -0.07
N ILE A 237 13.02 24.38 -0.77
CA ILE A 237 13.05 24.42 -2.24
C ILE A 237 13.51 23.07 -2.74
N VAL A 238 12.85 22.54 -3.77
CA VAL A 238 13.21 21.26 -4.38
C VAL A 238 14.45 21.44 -5.25
N ASN A 239 15.54 20.74 -4.91
CA ASN A 239 16.79 20.76 -5.68
C ASN A 239 16.96 19.53 -6.56
N GLY A 240 16.36 18.41 -6.16
CA GLY A 240 16.55 17.14 -6.83
C GLY A 240 15.36 16.23 -6.60
N VAL A 241 15.04 15.43 -7.60
CA VAL A 241 13.96 14.46 -7.55
C VAL A 241 14.34 13.24 -8.37
N GLN A 242 14.04 12.07 -7.84
CA GLN A 242 14.14 10.80 -8.55
C GLN A 242 12.87 10.01 -8.29
N ILE A 243 12.11 9.70 -9.33
CA ILE A 243 10.88 8.93 -9.27
C ILE A 243 11.05 7.68 -10.14
N ILE A 244 10.58 6.56 -9.62
CA ILE A 244 10.60 5.27 -10.31
C ILE A 244 9.15 4.81 -10.48
N GLY A 245 8.70 4.79 -11.74
CA GLY A 245 7.40 4.23 -12.14
C GLY A 245 7.50 2.74 -12.42
N LYS A 246 6.89 1.90 -11.59
CA LYS A 246 6.84 0.45 -11.80
C LYS A 246 5.53 0.05 -12.47
N HIS A 247 5.61 -0.46 -13.70
CA HIS A 247 4.45 -0.90 -14.47
C HIS A 247 4.15 -2.38 -14.23
N ARG A 248 2.87 -2.71 -14.02
CA ARG A 248 2.40 -4.07 -13.74
C ARG A 248 1.23 -4.45 -14.65
N CYS A 249 1.32 -5.62 -15.27
CA CYS A 249 0.24 -6.15 -16.09
C CYS A 249 -1.00 -6.46 -15.23
N ARG A 250 -2.18 -5.90 -15.54
CA ARG A 250 -3.41 -6.17 -14.78
C ARG A 250 -3.89 -7.63 -14.89
N ARG A 251 -3.52 -8.33 -15.95
CA ARG A 251 -3.89 -9.74 -16.17
C ARG A 251 -3.04 -10.69 -15.34
N CYS A 252 -1.72 -10.68 -15.53
CA CYS A 252 -0.82 -11.64 -14.91
C CYS A 252 -0.03 -11.10 -13.71
N HIS A 253 -0.18 -9.81 -13.39
CA HIS A 253 0.46 -9.10 -12.28
C HIS A 253 1.98 -9.11 -12.29
N SER A 254 2.62 -9.43 -13.43
CA SER A 254 4.06 -9.28 -13.56
C SER A 254 4.47 -7.82 -13.72
N ASN A 255 5.56 -7.44 -13.06
CA ASN A 255 6.25 -6.20 -13.32
C ASN A 255 6.81 -6.20 -14.76
N GLN A 256 6.92 -5.02 -15.35
CA GLN A 256 7.43 -4.79 -16.70
C GLN A 256 8.70 -3.96 -16.57
N GLU A 257 9.84 -4.53 -16.96
CA GLU A 257 11.16 -3.87 -16.82
C GLU A 257 11.45 -2.93 -17.99
N GLU A 258 11.02 -3.30 -19.20
CA GLU A 258 11.24 -2.51 -20.42
C GLU A 258 9.92 -1.87 -20.88
N PHE A 259 9.21 -1.21 -19.96
CA PHE A 259 7.98 -0.53 -20.30
C PHE A 259 8.28 0.80 -20.99
N VAL A 260 7.79 0.98 -22.21
CA VAL A 260 7.96 2.25 -22.94
C VAL A 260 6.77 3.15 -22.67
N THR A 261 6.93 4.14 -21.80
CA THR A 261 5.85 5.01 -21.30
C THR A 261 5.12 5.77 -22.40
N ARG A 262 5.86 6.22 -23.43
CA ARG A 262 5.33 6.99 -24.56
C ARG A 262 4.67 6.14 -25.66
N ALA A 263 4.76 4.80 -25.57
CA ALA A 263 4.10 3.92 -26.52
C ALA A 263 2.60 3.81 -26.21
N SER A 264 1.75 3.76 -27.25
CA SER A 264 0.29 3.59 -27.08
C SER A 264 -0.10 2.18 -26.60
N THR A 265 0.74 1.19 -26.90
CA THR A 265 0.55 -0.20 -26.52
C THR A 265 1.84 -0.81 -26.00
N HIS A 266 1.71 -1.79 -25.10
CA HIS A 266 2.82 -2.55 -24.56
C HIS A 266 2.49 -4.04 -24.54
N ARG A 267 3.44 -4.88 -24.96
CA ARG A 267 3.29 -6.33 -24.90
C ARG A 267 3.85 -6.82 -23.57
N CYS A 268 3.01 -7.44 -22.76
CA CYS A 268 3.44 -7.93 -21.45
C CYS A 268 4.60 -8.94 -21.60
N GLN A 269 5.73 -8.68 -20.94
CA GLN A 269 6.94 -9.51 -21.01
C GLN A 269 6.68 -10.96 -20.55
N ARG A 270 5.71 -11.17 -19.63
CA ARG A 270 5.35 -12.49 -19.10
C ARG A 270 4.24 -13.20 -19.85
N CYS A 271 3.04 -12.61 -19.92
CA CYS A 271 1.89 -13.28 -20.54
C CYS A 271 1.77 -13.04 -22.05
N LYS A 272 2.67 -12.22 -22.62
CA LYS A 272 2.78 -11.89 -24.05
C LYS A 272 1.53 -11.24 -24.67
N LEU A 273 0.53 -10.90 -23.84
CA LEU A 273 -0.66 -10.17 -24.26
C LEU A 273 -0.29 -8.72 -24.59
N LEU A 274 -0.69 -8.27 -25.78
CA LEU A 274 -0.61 -6.86 -26.18
C LEU A 274 -1.81 -6.12 -25.59
N GLN A 275 -1.56 -5.01 -24.89
CA GLN A 275 -2.59 -4.20 -24.25
C GLN A 275 -2.25 -2.71 -24.42
N ARG A 276 -3.24 -1.82 -24.28
CA ARG A 276 -2.99 -0.37 -24.22
C ARG A 276 -2.07 -0.07 -23.03
N SER A 277 -1.12 0.84 -23.19
CA SER A 277 -0.18 1.19 -22.11
C SER A 277 -0.89 1.71 -20.86
N THR A 278 -1.98 2.46 -21.03
CA THR A 278 -2.87 2.92 -19.96
C THR A 278 -3.60 1.79 -19.21
N SER A 279 -3.64 0.58 -19.78
CA SER A 279 -4.23 -0.58 -19.11
C SER A 279 -3.28 -1.24 -18.11
N PHE A 280 -2.01 -0.86 -18.06
CA PHE A 280 -1.09 -1.31 -17.02
C PHE A 280 -1.37 -0.54 -15.73
N ALA A 281 -1.16 -1.19 -14.58
CA ALA A 281 -1.16 -0.50 -13.30
C ALA A 281 0.23 0.09 -13.08
N VAL A 282 0.30 1.32 -12.57
CA VAL A 282 1.56 2.00 -12.27
C VAL A 282 1.61 2.25 -10.77
N SER A 283 2.78 2.03 -10.18
CA SER A 283 3.08 2.43 -8.80
C SER A 283 4.36 3.24 -8.77
N TYR A 284 4.37 4.33 -8.02
CA TYR A 284 5.51 5.23 -7.90
C TYR A 284 6.24 5.07 -6.57
N SER A 285 7.55 5.27 -6.60
CA SER A 285 8.42 5.35 -5.43
C SER A 285 9.61 6.22 -5.80
N GLY A 286 10.22 6.92 -4.86
CA GLY A 286 11.28 7.84 -5.22
C GLY A 286 11.94 8.53 -4.05
N VAL A 287 12.82 9.47 -4.36
CA VAL A 287 13.52 10.34 -3.41
C VAL A 287 13.34 11.79 -3.83
N LEU A 288 13.07 12.66 -2.87
CA LEU A 288 13.04 14.11 -3.03
C LEU A 288 14.18 14.72 -2.22
N VAL A 289 14.97 15.59 -2.83
CA VAL A 289 16.02 16.36 -2.17
C VAL A 289 15.59 17.81 -2.14
N LEU A 290 15.47 18.36 -0.94
CA LEU A 290 15.10 19.74 -0.71
C LEU A 290 16.13 20.45 0.15
N THR A 291 16.34 21.75 -0.08
CA THR A 291 17.08 22.59 0.88
C THR A 291 16.10 23.27 1.82
N SER A 292 16.28 23.04 3.12
CA SER A 292 15.57 23.73 4.20
C SER A 292 16.59 24.33 5.15
N ASN A 293 16.46 25.62 5.48
CA ASN A 293 17.37 26.33 6.37
C ASN A 293 18.87 26.19 5.99
N GLY A 294 19.16 26.13 4.68
CA GLY A 294 20.53 25.98 4.16
C GLY A 294 21.12 24.57 4.25
N GLN A 295 20.34 23.56 4.64
CA GLN A 295 20.75 22.16 4.63
C GLN A 295 19.89 21.33 3.68
N ASP A 296 20.55 20.43 2.95
CA ASP A 296 19.89 19.48 2.07
C ASP A 296 19.33 18.30 2.87
N GLN A 297 18.06 17.99 2.64
CA GLN A 297 17.35 16.88 3.24
C GLN A 297 16.82 15.95 2.15
N SER A 298 17.09 14.65 2.32
CA SER A 298 16.64 13.60 1.42
C SER A 298 15.42 12.88 2.03
N LEU A 299 14.29 12.96 1.35
CA LEU A 299 13.00 12.40 1.77
C LEU A 299 12.54 11.31 0.80
N SER A 300 11.78 10.33 1.29
CA SER A 300 11.31 9.21 0.45
C SER A 300 9.85 9.38 0.04
N PHE A 301 9.59 9.26 -1.26
CA PHE A 301 8.23 9.23 -1.81
C PHE A 301 7.56 7.87 -1.60
N THR A 302 6.30 7.94 -1.16
CA THR A 302 5.38 6.81 -1.19
C THR A 302 4.48 6.90 -2.43
N ASN A 303 3.93 5.76 -2.86
CA ASN A 303 3.01 5.72 -3.99
C ASN A 303 1.76 6.58 -3.72
N SER A 304 1.24 6.56 -2.49
CA SER A 304 0.07 7.33 -2.10
C SER A 304 0.34 8.84 -2.10
N ALA A 305 1.52 9.29 -1.66
CA ALA A 305 1.90 10.70 -1.68
C ALA A 305 1.89 11.26 -3.11
N ILE A 306 2.60 10.61 -4.04
CA ILE A 306 2.67 11.05 -5.45
C ILE A 306 1.27 11.02 -6.08
N CYS A 307 0.54 9.91 -5.94
CA CYS A 307 -0.78 9.79 -6.57
C CYS A 307 -1.80 10.78 -6.00
N ASN A 308 -1.74 11.13 -4.71
CA ASN A 308 -2.64 12.13 -4.13
C ASN A 308 -2.30 13.53 -4.64
N TYR A 309 -1.01 13.88 -4.69
CA TYR A 309 -0.54 15.14 -5.27
C TYR A 309 -0.99 15.31 -6.72
N LEU A 310 -0.79 14.28 -7.57
CA LEU A 310 -1.22 14.31 -8.97
C LEU A 310 -2.74 14.44 -9.15
N LYS A 311 -3.52 13.86 -8.23
CA LYS A 311 -4.99 14.00 -8.24
C LYS A 311 -5.43 15.41 -7.86
N GLU A 312 -4.79 16.01 -6.86
CA GLU A 312 -5.11 17.36 -6.38
C GLU A 312 -4.81 18.43 -7.44
N LYS A 313 -3.71 18.25 -8.18
CA LYS A 313 -3.30 19.16 -9.25
C LYS A 313 -4.05 18.97 -10.58
N GLU A 314 -5.08 18.11 -10.59
CA GLU A 314 -5.85 17.74 -11.78
C GLU A 314 -4.97 17.42 -13.01
N MET A 315 -3.77 16.87 -12.76
CA MET A 315 -2.80 16.68 -13.82
C MET A 315 -3.33 15.64 -14.81
N SER A 316 -3.48 16.07 -16.07
CA SER A 316 -4.04 15.27 -17.16
C SER A 316 -3.30 13.93 -17.36
N GLU A 317 -3.95 12.94 -17.97
CA GLU A 317 -3.35 11.60 -18.19
C GLU A 317 -2.03 11.62 -18.98
N SER A 318 -1.73 12.71 -19.71
CA SER A 318 -0.46 12.91 -20.43
C SER A 318 0.74 13.13 -19.51
N MET A 319 0.54 13.51 -18.24
CA MET A 319 1.60 13.71 -17.24
C MET A 319 1.81 12.51 -16.30
N LYS A 320 1.33 11.32 -16.69
CA LYS A 320 1.73 10.05 -16.03
C LYS A 320 3.11 9.56 -16.47
N ASP A 321 3.83 10.36 -17.25
CA ASP A 321 5.23 10.12 -17.57
C ASP A 321 6.09 10.50 -16.36
N VAL A 322 7.05 9.65 -16.01
CA VAL A 322 7.90 9.84 -14.83
C VAL A 322 8.70 11.13 -14.96
N GLU A 323 9.28 11.37 -16.14
CA GLU A 323 10.06 12.56 -16.46
C GLU A 323 9.25 13.84 -16.26
N ALA A 324 7.99 13.86 -16.72
CA ALA A 324 7.11 15.02 -16.57
C ALA A 324 6.76 15.32 -15.10
N ILE A 325 6.63 14.27 -14.28
CA ILE A 325 6.38 14.43 -12.84
C ILE A 325 7.63 14.99 -12.15
N GLU A 326 8.81 14.48 -12.50
CA GLU A 326 10.10 14.98 -11.99
C GLU A 326 10.34 16.44 -12.37
N GLU A 327 10.17 16.80 -13.64
CA GLU A 327 10.27 18.18 -14.11
C GLU A 327 9.29 19.10 -13.38
N HIS A 328 8.06 18.65 -13.13
CA HIS A 328 7.10 19.44 -12.38
C HIS A 328 7.61 19.71 -10.95
N PHE A 329 8.06 18.70 -10.22
CA PHE A 329 8.61 18.89 -8.86
C PHE A 329 9.83 19.83 -8.82
N LEU A 330 10.66 19.87 -9.86
CA LEU A 330 11.77 20.82 -9.94
C LEU A 330 11.31 22.27 -10.18
N ASN A 331 10.13 22.45 -10.78
CA ASN A 331 9.61 23.77 -11.17
C ASN A 331 8.60 24.37 -10.19
N ILE A 332 8.10 23.61 -9.19
CA ILE A 332 7.09 24.11 -8.24
C ILE A 332 7.63 25.12 -7.20
N GLY A 333 8.94 25.37 -7.18
CA GLY A 333 9.55 26.33 -6.27
C GLY A 333 9.56 25.85 -4.81
N GLN A 334 8.96 26.63 -3.91
CA GLN A 334 8.93 26.34 -2.48
C GLN A 334 7.74 25.45 -2.11
N VAL A 335 8.02 24.41 -1.32
CA VAL A 335 7.03 23.42 -0.88
C VAL A 335 7.01 23.25 0.63
N ASP A 336 5.82 22.98 1.14
CA ASP A 336 5.56 22.49 2.49
C ASP A 336 5.31 20.99 2.45
N ILE A 337 6.20 20.22 3.07
CA ILE A 337 6.17 18.75 3.07
C ILE A 337 5.94 18.24 4.48
N SER A 338 4.94 17.38 4.64
CA SER A 338 4.74 16.63 5.89
C SER A 338 5.43 15.29 5.80
N VAL A 339 6.36 15.02 6.72
CA VAL A 339 7.19 13.80 6.74
C VAL A 339 6.95 13.06 8.04
N ASN A 340 6.81 11.74 7.98
CA ASN A 340 6.67 10.92 9.19
C ASN A 340 8.04 10.61 9.85
N GLY A 341 8.03 10.02 11.05
CA GLY A 341 9.25 9.60 11.75
C GLY A 341 10.14 8.57 11.03
N GLU A 342 9.70 8.00 9.90
CA GLU A 342 10.49 7.10 9.04
C GLU A 342 11.12 7.84 7.83
N GLY A 343 10.94 9.16 7.71
CA GLY A 343 11.43 9.93 6.56
C GLY A 343 10.56 9.80 5.29
N LEU A 344 9.35 9.27 5.41
CA LEU A 344 8.41 9.11 4.32
C LEU A 344 7.52 10.34 4.17
N ILE A 345 7.35 10.79 2.93
CA ILE A 345 6.46 11.90 2.58
C ILE A 345 5.00 11.44 2.73
N VAL A 346 4.23 12.20 3.50
CA VAL A 346 2.79 11.96 3.77
C VAL A 346 1.92 12.87 2.91
N SER A 347 2.27 14.15 2.80
CA SER A 347 1.60 15.15 1.96
C SER A 347 2.59 16.22 1.49
N ILE A 348 2.24 16.85 0.37
CA ILE A 348 3.02 17.90 -0.28
C ILE A 348 2.03 19.02 -0.61
N GLN A 349 2.37 20.25 -0.23
CA GLN A 349 1.61 21.45 -0.57
C GLN A 349 2.57 22.45 -1.20
N GLU A 350 2.16 23.03 -2.32
CA GLU A 350 2.85 24.19 -2.88
C GLU A 350 2.58 25.39 -1.98
N CYS A 351 3.62 26.13 -1.63
CA CYS A 351 3.40 27.46 -1.07
C CYS A 351 2.96 28.37 -2.20
N ALA A 352 1.72 28.86 -2.15
CA ALA A 352 1.34 29.96 -3.01
C ALA A 352 2.26 31.14 -2.69
N GLU A 353 2.85 31.75 -3.72
CA GLU A 353 3.46 33.07 -3.58
C GLU A 353 2.37 34.00 -3.04
N ASN A 354 2.52 34.48 -1.81
CA ASN A 354 1.69 35.57 -1.32
C ASN A 354 1.88 36.76 -2.27
N GLU A 355 0.76 37.32 -2.71
CA GLU A 355 0.65 38.66 -3.28
C GLU A 355 1.45 39.67 -2.43
N LEU A 356 2.68 39.96 -2.84
CA LEU A 356 3.51 41.04 -2.31
C LEU A 356 4.42 41.54 -3.44
N GLY A 357 3.76 42.00 -4.50
CA GLY A 357 4.36 42.73 -5.63
C GLY A 357 3.52 43.97 -5.96
N GLY A 358 3.11 44.70 -4.93
CA GLY A 358 2.24 45.86 -5.03
C GLY A 358 2.61 46.97 -4.05
N LEU A 359 3.91 47.25 -3.91
CA LEU A 359 4.38 48.54 -3.40
C LEU A 359 5.54 48.99 -4.28
N VAL A 360 5.20 49.88 -5.21
CA VAL A 360 6.12 50.77 -5.89
C VAL A 360 6.84 51.57 -4.80
N LEU A 361 8.12 51.26 -4.57
CA LEU A 361 9.05 52.23 -4.02
C LEU A 361 9.68 52.93 -5.22
N GLU A 362 9.14 54.10 -5.55
CA GLU A 362 9.89 55.11 -6.31
C GLU A 362 11.15 55.43 -5.49
N ALA A 363 12.29 54.95 -5.98
CA ALA A 363 13.59 55.45 -5.56
C ALA A 363 14.14 56.25 -6.74
N ASP A 364 14.08 57.57 -6.56
CA ASP A 364 14.76 58.58 -7.36
C ASP A 364 16.20 58.15 -7.69
N PHE A 365 16.50 58.00 -8.97
CA PHE A 365 17.85 58.13 -9.47
C PHE A 365 17.85 59.17 -10.59
N ALA A 366 18.18 60.40 -10.17
CA ALA A 366 18.68 61.43 -11.05
C ALA A 366 19.88 60.90 -11.82
N GLY A 367 19.74 60.80 -13.14
CA GLY A 367 20.82 60.53 -14.07
C GLY A 367 20.72 61.56 -15.20
N GLU A 368 21.50 62.63 -15.07
CA GLU A 368 21.73 63.63 -16.10
C GLU A 368 22.16 62.97 -17.41
N LEU A 369 21.31 63.02 -18.43
CA LEU A 369 21.70 62.83 -19.83
C LEU A 369 21.74 64.22 -20.47
N HIS A 370 22.95 64.74 -20.58
CA HIS A 370 23.29 65.90 -21.38
C HIS A 370 23.24 65.50 -22.87
N GLU A 371 22.11 65.75 -23.54
CA GLU A 371 22.04 65.74 -25.00
C GLU A 371 22.61 67.06 -25.54
N LEU A 372 23.78 66.99 -26.16
CA LEU A 372 24.34 68.04 -27.01
C LEU A 372 23.72 67.90 -28.41
N SER A 373 22.66 68.66 -28.65
CA SER A 373 22.07 68.85 -29.98
C SER A 373 22.82 69.98 -30.70
N LEU A 374 23.50 69.59 -31.79
CA LEU A 374 24.16 70.46 -32.75
C LEU A 374 23.18 71.47 -33.37
N GLU A 375 23.51 72.76 -33.24
CA GLU A 375 22.86 73.84 -33.97
C GLU A 375 23.22 73.76 -35.46
N HIS A 376 22.21 73.77 -36.31
CA HIS A 376 22.33 73.94 -37.76
C HIS A 376 22.62 75.41 -38.08
N GLU A 377 23.74 75.64 -38.76
CA GLU A 377 24.08 76.88 -39.45
C GLU A 377 23.16 77.07 -40.68
N GLU A 378 22.28 78.07 -40.64
CA GLU A 378 21.60 78.58 -41.83
C GLU A 378 22.48 79.61 -42.55
N VAL A 379 22.93 79.25 -43.74
CA VAL A 379 23.51 80.13 -44.74
C VAL A 379 22.37 80.86 -45.47
N LYS A 380 22.36 82.20 -45.45
CA LYS A 380 21.71 83.01 -46.50
C LYS A 380 22.57 84.22 -46.89
N HIS A 381 22.60 84.38 -48.21
CA HIS A 381 23.22 85.42 -49.03
C HIS A 381 22.77 86.84 -48.73
#